data_AF-A0A1H0GS73-F1
#
_entry.id   AF-A0A1H0GS73-F1
#
_cell.length_a   1.000
_cell.length_b   1.000
_cell.length_c   1.000
_cell.angle_alpha   90.00
_cell.angle_beta   90.00
_cell.angle_gamma   90.00
#
_symmetry.space_group_name_H-M   'P 1'
#
loop_
_entity.id
_entity.type
_entity.pdbx_description
1 polymer ?
#
loop_
_entity_poly.entity_id
_entity_poly.type
_entity_poly.pdbx_seq_one_letter_code
_entity_poly.pdbx_strand_id
1 'polypeptide(L)'
;MITGWDRLGTRTIAPMRLYADRPVLRTRQLTADLLLLGWALLWVLVARAVHAAVLVLAEPGVQLESLGRSIGDTMGDAAGVAGDVPLVGDDLSSPFRSLGESGDGVAGAGQGLQDAVHTLAWVLAVALVVIPVGWALVRWATWRLGWAREATAAGGLDVELLAARAVATAPLPALAGLPTGTGAAWRAGDASAVRALADLELRRLGLRPGSEAGVDGAQLR
;
A
#
# COMPACT_ATOMS: atom_id res chain seq x y z
N MET A 1 38.79 -0.52 -48.53
CA MET A 1 38.31 -1.89 -48.25
C MET A 1 38.03 -1.94 -46.76
N ILE A 2 36.79 -1.61 -46.40
CA ILE A 2 36.31 -1.41 -45.03
C ILE A 2 35.46 -2.63 -44.71
N THR A 3 35.81 -3.42 -43.69
CA THR A 3 34.86 -4.28 -42.95
C THR A 3 35.57 -4.92 -41.76
N GLY A 4 35.56 -4.19 -40.65
CA GLY A 4 35.78 -4.68 -39.30
C GLY A 4 34.86 -3.86 -38.41
N TRP A 5 34.30 -4.48 -37.38
CA TRP A 5 33.28 -3.95 -36.45
C TRP A 5 31.83 -4.18 -36.89
N ASP A 6 31.27 -5.33 -36.51
CA ASP A 6 29.84 -5.46 -36.14
C ASP A 6 29.60 -6.74 -35.31
N ARG A 7 30.42 -6.90 -34.25
CA ARG A 7 30.12 -7.82 -33.14
C ARG A 7 29.84 -7.01 -31.87
N LEU A 8 28.71 -6.33 -31.86
CA LEU A 8 28.05 -5.94 -30.63
C LEU A 8 26.68 -6.62 -30.64
N GLY A 9 26.64 -7.81 -30.07
CA GLY A 9 25.40 -8.51 -29.78
C GLY A 9 24.52 -7.59 -28.95
N THR A 10 23.47 -7.08 -29.58
CA THR A 10 22.36 -6.46 -28.90
C THR A 10 21.79 -7.49 -27.93
N ARG A 11 22.11 -7.36 -26.64
CA ARG A 11 21.32 -7.99 -25.59
C ARG A 11 19.91 -7.44 -25.72
N THR A 12 19.05 -8.15 -26.43
CA THR A 12 17.61 -7.92 -26.38
C THR A 12 17.19 -8.16 -24.95
N ILE A 13 17.05 -7.08 -24.18
CA ILE A 13 16.43 -7.14 -22.86
C ILE A 13 14.98 -7.50 -23.15
N ALA A 14 14.61 -8.76 -22.88
CA ALA A 14 13.24 -9.22 -23.01
C ALA A 14 12.33 -8.26 -22.22
N PRO A 15 11.26 -7.71 -22.82
CA PRO A 15 10.36 -6.80 -22.12
C PRO A 15 9.73 -7.54 -20.95
N MET A 16 9.87 -7.01 -19.73
CA MET A 16 9.22 -7.55 -18.54
C MET A 16 7.70 -7.64 -18.79
N ARG A 17 7.17 -8.86 -18.90
CA ARG A 17 5.73 -9.09 -19.08
C ARG A 17 5.01 -8.74 -17.78
N LEU A 18 4.40 -7.56 -17.77
CA LEU A 18 3.61 -7.00 -16.66
C LEU A 18 2.21 -7.65 -16.48
N TYR A 19 1.79 -8.59 -17.35
CA TYR A 19 0.44 -9.17 -17.32
C TYR A 19 0.37 -10.65 -17.77
N ALA A 20 -0.54 -11.41 -17.14
CA ALA A 20 -0.86 -12.81 -17.50
C ALA A 20 -1.79 -12.89 -18.72
N ASP A 21 -1.55 -13.85 -19.62
CA ASP A 21 -2.33 -14.04 -20.86
C ASP A 21 -3.68 -14.77 -20.66
N ARG A 22 -3.97 -15.32 -19.46
CA ARG A 22 -5.22 -16.06 -19.19
C ARG A 22 -6.29 -15.24 -18.45
N PRO A 23 -7.57 -15.28 -18.92
CA PRO A 23 -8.66 -14.46 -18.39
C PRO A 23 -9.01 -14.75 -16.93
N VAL A 24 -8.84 -15.99 -16.45
CA VAL A 24 -9.17 -16.40 -15.06
C VAL A 24 -8.18 -15.81 -14.04
N LEU A 25 -6.91 -15.70 -14.40
CA LEU A 25 -5.91 -15.01 -13.56
C LEU A 25 -6.12 -13.51 -13.61
N ARG A 26 -6.54 -12.99 -14.77
CA ARG A 26 -6.88 -11.58 -14.97
C ARG A 26 -8.05 -11.13 -14.10
N THR A 27 -9.17 -11.88 -14.05
CA THR A 27 -10.30 -11.55 -13.18
C THR A 27 -9.92 -11.65 -11.71
N ARG A 28 -9.14 -12.65 -11.30
CA ARG A 28 -8.70 -12.76 -9.90
C ARG A 28 -7.79 -11.61 -9.48
N GLN A 29 -6.92 -11.14 -10.36
CA GLN A 29 -6.10 -9.94 -10.15
C GLN A 29 -6.96 -8.68 -10.06
N LEU A 30 -7.92 -8.52 -10.97
CA LEU A 30 -8.80 -7.36 -10.98
C LEU A 30 -9.71 -7.33 -9.75
N THR A 31 -10.26 -8.48 -9.33
CA THR A 31 -11.01 -8.60 -8.07
C THR A 31 -10.12 -8.31 -6.86
N ALA A 32 -8.88 -8.82 -6.82
CA ALA A 32 -7.97 -8.53 -5.72
C ALA A 32 -7.60 -7.05 -5.62
N ASP A 33 -7.36 -6.40 -6.77
CA ASP A 33 -7.04 -4.97 -6.84
C ASP A 33 -8.27 -4.14 -6.44
N LEU A 34 -9.47 -4.50 -6.89
CA LEU A 34 -10.73 -3.84 -6.47
C LEU A 34 -11.02 -4.04 -4.99
N LEU A 35 -10.79 -5.24 -4.44
CA LEU A 35 -10.96 -5.49 -3.00
C LEU A 35 -9.96 -4.69 -2.18
N LEU A 36 -8.70 -4.58 -2.63
CA LEU A 36 -7.69 -3.75 -1.97
C LEU A 36 -8.07 -2.26 -2.00
N LEU A 37 -8.55 -1.77 -3.15
CA LEU A 37 -9.04 -0.40 -3.28
C LEU A 37 -10.26 -0.14 -2.39
N GLY A 38 -11.24 -1.05 -2.40
CA GLY A 38 -12.42 -0.97 -1.54
C GLY A 38 -12.06 -1.01 -0.04
N TRP A 39 -11.10 -1.85 0.32
CA TRP A 39 -10.55 -1.94 1.67
C TRP A 39 -9.87 -0.63 2.09
N ALA A 40 -9.02 -0.07 1.23
CA ALA A 40 -8.38 1.22 1.49
C ALA A 40 -9.41 2.34 1.62
N LEU A 41 -10.40 2.39 0.74
CA LEU A 41 -11.49 3.37 0.80
C LEU A 41 -12.27 3.25 2.10
N LEU A 42 -12.64 2.03 2.51
CA LEU A 42 -13.32 1.78 3.78
C LEU A 42 -12.54 2.37 4.96
N TRP A 43 -11.24 2.08 5.06
CA TRP A 43 -10.41 2.58 6.17
C TRP A 43 -10.20 4.10 6.12
N VAL A 44 -10.13 4.70 4.93
CA VAL A 44 -10.13 6.17 4.79
C VAL A 44 -11.44 6.76 5.31
N LEU A 45 -12.59 6.16 4.98
CA LEU A 45 -13.89 6.64 5.48
C LEU A 45 -13.99 6.51 7.01
N VAL A 46 -13.54 5.38 7.56
CA VAL A 46 -13.47 5.15 9.02
C VAL A 46 -12.56 6.20 9.68
N ALA A 47 -11.36 6.42 9.14
CA ALA A 47 -10.41 7.41 9.66
C ALA A 47 -10.99 8.82 9.62
N ARG A 48 -11.69 9.20 8.55
CA ARG A 48 -12.37 10.50 8.47
C ARG A 48 -13.48 10.66 9.53
N ALA A 49 -14.29 9.62 9.72
CA ALA A 49 -15.35 9.64 10.73
C ALA A 49 -14.78 9.77 12.15
N VAL A 50 -13.75 8.99 12.47
CA VAL A 50 -13.06 9.05 13.77
C VAL A 50 -12.38 10.41 13.96
N HIS A 51 -11.67 10.92 12.95
CA HIS A 51 -11.04 12.23 13.01
C HIS A 51 -12.05 13.32 13.34
N ALA A 52 -13.17 13.38 12.62
CA ALA A 52 -14.23 14.34 12.87
C ALA A 52 -14.82 14.19 14.28
N ALA A 53 -15.06 12.95 14.74
CA ALA A 53 -15.57 12.69 16.09
C ALA A 53 -14.60 13.16 17.18
N VAL A 54 -13.29 12.98 16.97
CA VAL A 54 -12.27 13.45 17.92
C VAL A 54 -12.19 14.98 17.93
N LEU A 55 -12.28 15.65 16.77
CA LEU A 55 -12.25 17.12 16.72
C LEU A 55 -13.39 17.80 17.49
N VAL A 56 -14.53 17.12 17.69
CA VAL A 56 -15.60 17.63 18.57
C VAL A 56 -15.10 17.82 20.01
N LEU A 57 -14.12 17.04 20.45
CA LEU A 57 -13.51 17.17 21.79
C LEU A 57 -12.68 18.46 21.95
N ALA A 58 -12.41 19.20 20.88
CA ALA A 58 -11.71 20.49 20.94
C ALA A 58 -12.64 21.64 21.35
N GLU A 59 -13.96 21.48 21.20
CA GLU A 59 -14.95 22.52 21.47
C GLU A 59 -14.92 23.08 22.91
N PRO A 60 -14.73 22.26 23.97
CA PRO A 60 -14.48 22.77 25.32
C PRO A 60 -13.23 23.66 25.40
N GLY A 61 -12.17 23.33 24.66
CA GLY A 61 -10.94 24.12 24.60
C GLY A 61 -11.16 25.50 24.00
N VAL A 62 -12.00 25.61 22.95
CA VAL A 62 -12.40 26.89 22.35
C VAL A 62 -13.18 27.74 23.35
N GLN A 63 -14.09 27.13 24.11
CA GLN A 63 -14.85 27.83 25.15
C GLN A 63 -13.93 28.34 26.26
N LEU A 64 -13.01 27.51 26.77
CA LEU A 64 -12.02 27.91 27.76
C LEU A 64 -11.12 29.04 27.25
N GLU A 65 -10.64 28.92 26.01
CA GLU A 65 -9.84 29.96 25.37
C GLU A 65 -10.57 31.30 25.35
N SER A 66 -11.83 31.29 24.88
CA SER A 66 -12.65 32.50 24.79
C SER A 66 -12.95 33.12 26.16
N LEU A 67 -13.22 32.29 27.17
CA LEU A 67 -13.49 32.72 28.52
C LEU A 67 -12.25 33.34 29.17
N GLY A 68 -11.10 32.68 29.04
CA GLY A 68 -9.82 33.18 29.56
C GLY A 68 -9.46 34.53 28.94
N ARG A 69 -9.59 34.66 27.62
CA ARG A 69 -9.33 35.91 26.90
C ARG A 69 -10.26 37.03 27.33
N SER A 70 -11.56 36.76 27.47
CA SER A 70 -12.52 37.76 27.96
C SER A 70 -12.20 38.24 29.38
N ILE A 71 -11.75 37.33 30.26
CA ILE A 71 -11.30 37.69 31.61
C ILE A 71 -10.03 38.53 31.54
N GLY A 72 -9.05 38.10 30.74
CA GLY A 72 -7.80 38.82 30.47
C GLY A 72 -8.06 40.27 30.06
N ASP A 73 -8.88 40.46 29.01
CA ASP A 73 -9.24 41.77 28.46
C ASP A 73 -9.95 42.64 29.53
N THR A 74 -10.99 42.11 30.18
CA THR A 74 -11.77 42.86 31.18
C THR A 74 -10.93 43.30 32.37
N MET A 75 -10.05 42.42 32.84
CA MET A 75 -9.16 42.73 33.98
C MET A 75 -8.02 43.66 33.56
N GLY A 76 -7.52 43.55 32.33
CA GLY A 76 -6.56 44.47 31.75
C GLY A 76 -7.11 45.90 31.66
N ASP A 77 -8.34 46.05 31.16
CA ASP A 77 -9.03 47.33 31.13
C ASP A 77 -9.24 47.91 32.54
N ALA A 78 -9.67 47.08 33.50
CA ALA A 78 -9.84 47.49 34.89
C ALA A 78 -8.52 47.91 35.54
N ALA A 79 -7.42 47.20 35.25
CA ALA A 79 -6.08 47.54 35.71
C ALA A 79 -5.61 48.88 35.14
N GLY A 80 -5.92 49.16 33.87
CA GLY A 80 -5.64 50.45 33.24
C GLY A 80 -6.35 51.61 33.95
N VAL A 81 -7.66 51.48 34.16
CA VAL A 81 -8.47 52.49 34.88
C VAL A 81 -7.98 52.68 36.32
N ALA A 82 -7.66 51.59 37.03
CA ALA A 82 -7.14 51.66 38.39
C ALA A 82 -5.75 52.32 38.45
N GLY A 83 -4.91 52.10 37.43
CA GLY A 83 -3.58 52.69 37.29
C GLY A 83 -3.58 54.21 37.17
N ASP A 84 -4.66 54.80 36.67
CA ASP A 84 -4.77 56.26 36.49
C ASP A 84 -5.03 57.04 37.80
N VAL A 85 -5.19 56.35 38.94
CA VAL A 85 -5.42 57.00 40.24
C VAL A 85 -4.10 57.56 40.81
N PRO A 86 -4.00 58.88 41.09
CA PRO A 86 -2.79 59.47 41.65
C PRO A 86 -2.41 58.87 43.02
N LEU A 87 -1.11 58.73 43.28
CA LEU A 87 -0.49 58.21 44.52
C LEU A 87 -0.70 56.71 44.82
N VAL A 88 -1.81 56.09 44.39
CA VAL A 88 -2.16 54.70 44.75
C VAL A 88 -2.51 53.79 43.56
N GLY A 89 -2.44 54.28 42.31
CA GLY A 89 -2.87 53.53 41.14
C GLY A 89 -2.14 52.21 40.88
N ASP A 90 -0.84 52.13 41.20
CA ASP A 90 -0.07 50.89 41.07
C ASP A 90 -0.58 49.79 42.01
N ASP A 91 -0.85 50.13 43.27
CA ASP A 91 -1.38 49.21 44.28
C ASP A 91 -2.81 48.77 43.93
N LEU A 92 -3.62 49.68 43.36
CA LEU A 92 -4.99 49.38 42.92
C LEU A 92 -5.04 48.54 41.64
N SER A 93 -4.10 48.73 40.72
CA SER A 93 -4.05 48.00 39.43
C SER A 93 -3.48 46.58 39.56
N SER A 94 -2.62 46.34 40.56
CA SER A 94 -1.90 45.08 40.74
C SER A 94 -2.81 43.84 40.83
N PRO A 95 -3.89 43.82 41.65
CA PRO A 95 -4.80 42.68 41.72
C PRO A 95 -5.50 42.37 40.39
N PHE A 96 -5.91 43.40 39.65
CA PHE A 96 -6.54 43.24 38.34
C PHE A 96 -5.55 42.69 37.31
N ARG A 97 -4.31 43.19 37.29
CA ARG A 97 -3.26 42.66 36.41
C ARG A 97 -3.01 41.17 36.66
N SER A 98 -2.92 40.77 37.93
CA SER A 98 -2.73 39.36 38.31
C SER A 98 -3.91 38.46 37.89
N LEU A 99 -5.14 38.97 37.99
CA LEU A 99 -6.33 38.26 37.47
C LEU A 99 -6.33 38.17 35.94
N GLY A 100 -5.86 39.22 35.25
CA GLY A 100 -5.69 39.22 33.79
C GLY A 100 -4.70 38.15 33.34
N GLU A 101 -3.53 38.07 33.98
CA GLU A 101 -2.53 37.03 33.72
C GLU A 101 -3.07 35.61 33.97
N SER A 102 -3.92 35.45 35.00
CA SER A 102 -4.59 34.18 35.26
C SER A 102 -5.59 33.83 34.16
N GLY A 103 -6.32 34.83 33.64
CA GLY A 103 -7.20 34.70 32.46
C GLY A 103 -6.43 34.27 31.22
N ASP A 104 -5.28 34.89 30.95
CA ASP A 104 -4.38 34.51 29.84
C ASP A 104 -3.87 33.07 29.99
N GLY A 105 -3.54 32.65 31.22
CA GLY A 105 -3.18 31.25 31.52
C GLY A 105 -4.30 30.26 31.21
N VAL A 106 -5.55 30.59 31.55
CA VAL A 106 -6.72 29.79 31.16
C VAL A 106 -6.91 29.77 29.65
N ALA A 107 -6.70 30.91 28.99
CA ALA A 107 -6.82 30.99 27.54
C ALA A 107 -5.81 30.08 26.83
N GLY A 108 -4.55 30.13 27.28
CA GLY A 108 -3.47 29.29 26.79
C GLY A 108 -3.70 27.79 27.06
N ALA A 109 -4.28 27.42 28.21
CA ALA A 109 -4.68 26.04 28.48
C ALA A 109 -5.78 25.55 27.52
N GLY A 110 -6.75 26.41 27.20
CA GLY A 110 -7.78 26.14 26.19
C GLY A 110 -7.19 25.87 24.81
N GLN A 111 -6.21 26.67 24.38
CA GLN A 111 -5.46 26.45 23.13
C GLN A 111 -4.66 25.14 23.17
N GLY A 112 -3.93 24.87 24.25
CA GLY A 112 -3.16 23.63 24.39
C GLY A 112 -4.02 22.38 24.31
N LEU A 113 -5.25 22.41 24.84
CA LEU A 113 -6.21 21.32 24.69
C LEU A 113 -6.64 21.13 23.23
N GLN A 114 -6.95 22.22 22.51
CA GLN A 114 -7.31 22.15 21.09
C GLN A 114 -6.17 21.53 20.28
N ASP A 115 -4.93 21.98 20.48
CA ASP A 115 -3.75 21.46 19.79
C ASP A 115 -3.51 19.98 20.07
N ALA A 116 -3.68 19.55 21.33
CA ALA A 116 -3.57 18.15 21.71
C ALA A 116 -4.64 17.29 21.04
N VAL A 117 -5.90 17.75 21.01
CA VAL A 117 -7.01 17.07 20.34
C VAL A 117 -6.77 16.99 18.82
N HIS A 118 -6.33 18.08 18.19
CA HIS A 118 -6.00 18.11 16.76
C HIS A 118 -4.88 17.11 16.44
N THR A 119 -3.82 17.08 17.24
CA THR A 119 -2.69 16.15 17.08
C THR A 119 -3.16 14.70 17.25
N LEU A 120 -3.96 14.42 18.29
CA LEU A 120 -4.51 13.09 18.55
C LEU A 120 -5.41 12.62 17.39
N ALA A 121 -6.31 13.49 16.92
CA ALA A 121 -7.19 13.21 15.80
C ALA A 121 -6.39 12.87 14.53
N TRP A 122 -5.28 13.58 14.28
CA TRP A 122 -4.41 13.32 13.14
C TRP A 122 -3.68 11.97 13.28
N VAL A 123 -3.04 11.72 14.43
CA VAL A 123 -2.29 10.47 14.67
C VAL A 123 -3.21 9.25 14.56
N LEU A 124 -4.40 9.31 15.16
CA LEU A 124 -5.41 8.25 15.07
C LEU A 124 -5.85 7.99 13.62
N ALA A 125 -6.15 9.06 12.87
CA ALA A 125 -6.57 8.93 11.48
C ALA A 125 -5.47 8.27 10.62
N VAL A 126 -4.22 8.69 10.79
CA VAL A 126 -3.08 8.10 10.07
C VAL A 126 -2.90 6.63 10.46
N ALA A 127 -2.92 6.29 11.74
CA ALA A 127 -2.78 4.91 12.21
C ALA A 127 -3.90 4.01 11.67
N LEU A 128 -5.15 4.50 11.68
CA LEU A 128 -6.33 3.79 11.16
C LEU A 128 -6.25 3.49 9.66
N VAL A 129 -5.52 4.28 8.88
CA VAL A 129 -5.30 4.00 7.46
C VAL A 129 -4.05 3.14 7.27
N VAL A 130 -2.91 3.58 7.80
CA VAL A 130 -1.60 3.00 7.50
C VAL A 130 -1.49 1.56 7.96
N ILE A 131 -1.97 1.22 9.15
CA ILE A 131 -1.85 -0.14 9.70
C ILE A 131 -2.61 -1.15 8.85
N PRO A 132 -3.94 -1.05 8.64
CA PRO A 132 -4.69 -2.05 7.90
C PRO A 132 -4.40 -2.02 6.39
N VAL A 133 -4.18 -0.85 5.80
CA VAL A 133 -3.85 -0.74 4.36
C VAL A 133 -2.43 -1.21 4.10
N GLY A 134 -1.47 -0.83 4.94
CA GLY A 134 -0.08 -1.28 4.84
C GLY A 134 0.02 -2.80 4.99
N TRP A 135 -0.69 -3.39 5.95
CA TRP A 135 -0.77 -4.85 6.09
C TRP A 135 -1.34 -5.53 4.84
N ALA A 136 -2.48 -5.02 4.33
CA ALA A 136 -3.10 -5.56 3.11
C ALA A 136 -2.17 -5.43 1.90
N LEU A 137 -1.46 -4.31 1.75
CA LEU A 137 -0.49 -4.06 0.70
C LEU A 137 0.68 -5.04 0.77
N VAL A 138 1.27 -5.26 1.94
CA VAL A 138 2.36 -6.24 2.11
C VAL A 138 1.89 -7.64 1.76
N ARG A 139 0.69 -8.03 2.20
CA ARG A 139 0.12 -9.36 1.92
C ARG A 139 -0.21 -9.55 0.43
N TRP A 140 -0.72 -8.51 -0.21
CA TRP A 140 -1.00 -8.49 -1.65
C TRP A 140 0.29 -8.50 -2.46
N ALA A 141 1.29 -7.70 -2.07
CA ALA A 141 2.57 -7.58 -2.77
C ALA A 141 3.35 -8.89 -2.70
N THR A 142 3.44 -9.53 -1.54
CA THR A 142 4.10 -10.85 -1.41
C THR A 142 3.45 -11.91 -2.29
N TRP A 143 2.11 -11.95 -2.32
CA TRP A 143 1.37 -12.87 -3.20
C TRP A 143 1.60 -12.55 -4.69
N ARG A 144 1.58 -11.27 -5.09
CA ARG A 144 1.74 -10.83 -6.48
C ARG A 144 3.19 -10.95 -6.98
N LEU A 145 4.17 -10.65 -6.14
CA LEU A 145 5.60 -10.74 -6.44
C LEU A 145 6.07 -12.19 -6.56
N GLY A 146 5.56 -13.11 -5.74
CA GLY A 146 5.83 -14.54 -5.89
C GLY A 146 5.40 -15.04 -7.27
N TRP A 147 4.14 -14.79 -7.61
CA TRP A 147 3.60 -15.16 -8.92
C TRP A 147 4.36 -14.53 -10.09
N ALA A 148 4.70 -13.25 -10.01
CA ALA A 148 5.44 -12.57 -11.07
C ALA A 148 6.86 -13.13 -11.25
N ARG A 149 7.55 -13.50 -10.16
CA ARG A 149 8.88 -14.12 -10.21
C ARG A 149 8.83 -15.51 -10.83
N GLU A 150 7.87 -16.35 -10.43
CA GLU A 150 7.69 -17.68 -11.01
C GLU A 150 7.30 -17.60 -12.50
N ALA A 151 6.41 -16.68 -12.88
CA ALA A 151 5.99 -16.50 -14.27
C ALA A 151 7.15 -15.98 -15.16
N THR A 152 8.01 -15.11 -14.64
CA THR A 152 9.17 -14.59 -15.37
C THR A 152 10.25 -15.66 -15.54
N ALA A 153 10.52 -16.44 -14.49
CA ALA A 153 11.52 -17.52 -14.55
C ALA A 153 11.12 -18.62 -15.55
N ALA A 154 9.84 -18.93 -15.66
CA ALA A 154 9.35 -19.96 -16.59
C ALA A 154 9.45 -19.58 -18.08
N GLY A 155 9.57 -18.29 -18.41
CA GLY A 155 9.75 -17.84 -19.78
C GLY A 155 11.11 -18.21 -20.39
N GLY A 156 12.12 -18.51 -19.56
CA GLY A 156 13.46 -18.90 -20.01
C GLY A 156 13.81 -20.37 -19.80
N LEU A 157 12.82 -21.22 -19.47
CA LEU A 157 13.05 -22.65 -19.25
C LEU A 157 12.75 -23.45 -20.52
N ASP A 158 13.61 -24.43 -20.80
CA ASP A 158 13.41 -25.40 -21.87
C ASP A 158 12.17 -26.27 -21.62
N VAL A 159 11.61 -26.82 -22.70
CA VAL A 159 10.38 -27.63 -22.67
C VAL A 159 10.55 -28.85 -21.76
N GLU A 160 11.73 -29.49 -21.75
CA GLU A 160 12.02 -30.62 -20.86
C GLU A 160 12.01 -30.22 -19.38
N LEU A 161 12.54 -29.04 -19.03
CA LEU A 161 12.56 -28.55 -17.65
C LEU A 161 11.17 -28.14 -17.17
N LEU A 162 10.36 -27.53 -18.04
CA LEU A 162 8.96 -27.24 -17.77
C LEU A 162 8.17 -28.54 -17.55
N ALA A 163 8.38 -29.56 -18.38
CA ALA A 163 7.75 -30.86 -18.23
C ALA A 163 8.15 -31.56 -16.92
N ALA A 164 9.45 -31.55 -16.57
CA ALA A 164 9.93 -32.12 -15.31
C ALA A 164 9.35 -31.42 -14.08
N ARG A 165 9.24 -30.08 -14.12
CA ARG A 165 8.61 -29.31 -13.04
C ARG A 165 7.11 -29.57 -12.92
N ALA A 166 6.42 -29.76 -14.05
CA ALA A 166 5.03 -30.19 -14.07
C ALA A 166 4.88 -31.53 -13.33
N VAL A 167 5.70 -32.53 -13.65
CA VAL A 167 5.66 -33.83 -12.97
C VAL A 167 5.91 -33.69 -11.46
N ALA A 168 6.83 -32.82 -11.05
CA ALA A 168 7.22 -32.66 -9.65
C ALA A 168 6.20 -31.87 -8.80
N THR A 169 5.46 -30.94 -9.41
CA THR A 169 4.70 -29.92 -8.64
C THR A 169 3.27 -29.70 -9.11
N ALA A 170 2.84 -30.35 -10.19
CA ALA A 170 1.45 -30.23 -10.66
C ALA A 170 0.48 -30.87 -9.66
N PRO A 171 -0.70 -30.25 -9.45
CA PRO A 171 -1.73 -30.81 -8.59
C PRO A 171 -2.30 -32.11 -9.19
N LEU A 172 -2.54 -33.11 -8.34
CA LEU A 172 -3.02 -34.46 -8.72
C LEU A 172 -4.23 -34.46 -9.68
N PRO A 173 -5.26 -33.60 -9.51
CA PRO A 173 -6.38 -33.55 -10.45
C PRO A 173 -5.98 -33.14 -11.88
N ALA A 174 -4.96 -32.28 -12.02
CA ALA A 174 -4.48 -31.85 -13.34
C ALA A 174 -3.69 -32.95 -14.04
N LEU A 175 -2.90 -33.72 -13.27
CA LEU A 175 -2.19 -34.90 -13.79
C LEU A 175 -3.16 -36.02 -14.16
N ALA A 176 -4.24 -36.21 -13.38
CA ALA A 176 -5.28 -37.20 -13.66
C ALA A 176 -6.07 -36.90 -14.95
N GLY A 177 -6.09 -35.64 -15.40
CA GLY A 177 -6.72 -35.24 -16.66
C GLY A 177 -5.88 -35.52 -17.91
N LEU A 178 -4.63 -36.00 -17.76
CA LEU A 178 -3.78 -36.36 -18.89
C LEU A 178 -4.11 -37.78 -19.42
N PRO A 179 -3.84 -38.08 -20.70
CA PRO A 179 -4.04 -39.42 -21.25
C PRO A 179 -3.36 -40.50 -20.40
N THR A 180 -4.02 -41.64 -20.23
CA THR A 180 -3.45 -42.79 -19.53
C THR A 180 -2.13 -43.21 -20.17
N GLY A 181 -1.10 -43.46 -19.35
CA GLY A 181 0.23 -43.82 -19.83
C GLY A 181 1.18 -42.64 -20.06
N THR A 182 0.73 -41.39 -19.89
CA THR A 182 1.58 -40.18 -20.03
C THR A 182 2.86 -40.26 -19.18
N GLY A 183 2.81 -40.83 -17.97
CA GLY A 183 4.00 -40.99 -17.13
C GLY A 183 5.02 -42.00 -17.68
N ALA A 184 4.57 -43.05 -18.36
CA ALA A 184 5.46 -44.01 -19.02
C ALA A 184 6.04 -43.42 -20.32
N ALA A 185 5.21 -42.72 -21.10
CA ALA A 185 5.63 -42.03 -22.32
C ALA A 185 6.65 -40.91 -22.03
N TRP A 186 6.47 -40.16 -20.93
CA TRP A 186 7.45 -39.17 -20.49
C TRP A 186 8.79 -39.79 -20.11
N ARG A 187 8.78 -40.91 -19.36
CA ARG A 187 10.01 -41.65 -19.03
C ARG A 187 10.72 -42.22 -20.27
N ALA A 188 9.97 -42.52 -21.33
CA ALA A 188 10.52 -42.97 -22.60
C ALA A 188 11.02 -41.82 -23.50
N GLY A 189 10.91 -40.56 -23.06
CA GLY A 189 11.32 -39.40 -23.84
C GLY A 189 10.38 -39.03 -24.98
N ASP A 190 9.11 -39.47 -24.95
CA ASP A 190 8.14 -39.12 -25.99
C ASP A 190 7.89 -37.61 -26.01
N ALA A 191 8.21 -36.99 -27.15
CA ALA A 191 8.05 -35.56 -27.37
C ALA A 191 6.61 -35.07 -27.19
N SER A 192 5.60 -35.94 -27.42
CA SER A 192 4.19 -35.59 -27.22
C SER A 192 3.84 -35.48 -25.73
N ALA A 193 4.33 -36.42 -24.91
CA ALA A 193 4.14 -36.43 -23.45
C ALA A 193 4.90 -35.29 -22.77
N VAL A 194 6.13 -35.01 -23.21
CA VAL A 194 6.94 -33.87 -22.75
C VAL A 194 6.22 -32.55 -23.04
N ARG A 195 5.72 -32.35 -24.27
CA ARG A 195 4.95 -31.14 -24.63
C ARG A 195 3.66 -31.01 -23.83
N ALA A 196 2.91 -32.11 -23.62
CA ALA A 196 1.68 -32.08 -22.85
C ALA A 196 1.89 -31.66 -21.37
N LEU A 197 2.99 -32.11 -20.76
CA LEU A 197 3.39 -31.74 -19.41
C LEU A 197 3.92 -30.30 -19.32
N ALA A 198 4.75 -29.88 -20.28
CA ALA A 198 5.22 -28.49 -20.37
C ALA A 198 4.04 -27.51 -20.54
N ASP A 199 3.08 -27.84 -21.40
CA ASP A 199 1.84 -27.09 -21.58
C ASP A 199 1.01 -27.03 -20.30
N LEU A 200 1.03 -28.06 -19.47
CA LEU A 200 0.34 -28.08 -18.18
C LEU A 200 0.98 -27.08 -17.20
N GLU A 201 2.30 -26.99 -17.14
CA GLU A 201 3.00 -26.03 -16.30
C GLU A 201 2.83 -24.58 -16.81
N LEU A 202 2.94 -24.37 -18.13
CA LEU A 202 2.58 -23.09 -18.76
C LEU A 202 1.10 -22.73 -18.49
N ARG A 203 0.21 -23.74 -18.47
CA ARG A 203 -1.19 -23.57 -18.09
C ARG A 203 -1.35 -23.03 -16.69
N ARG A 204 -0.69 -23.66 -15.74
CA ARG A 204 -0.67 -23.29 -14.32
C ARG A 204 -0.13 -21.88 -14.08
N LEU A 205 0.88 -21.46 -14.83
CA LEU A 205 1.49 -20.13 -14.71
C LEU A 205 0.72 -19.03 -15.46
N GLY A 206 -0.32 -19.37 -16.23
CA GLY A 206 -1.10 -18.39 -16.99
C GLY A 206 -0.47 -17.99 -18.33
N LEU A 207 0.56 -18.71 -18.79
CA LEU A 207 1.27 -18.49 -20.05
C LEU A 207 0.64 -19.30 -21.20
N ARG A 208 0.58 -18.73 -22.40
CA ARG A 208 0.13 -19.44 -23.61
C ARG A 208 1.27 -20.31 -24.17
N PRO A 209 1.00 -21.57 -24.53
CA PRO A 209 1.97 -22.37 -25.27
C PRO A 209 2.15 -21.74 -26.66
N GLY A 210 3.37 -21.30 -26.97
CA GLY A 210 3.73 -20.82 -28.31
C GLY A 210 4.41 -19.45 -28.42
N SER A 211 4.91 -18.82 -27.35
CA SER A 211 5.55 -17.50 -27.53
C SER A 211 7.00 -17.50 -27.98
N GLU A 212 7.87 -18.50 -27.73
CA GLU A 212 9.29 -18.38 -28.20
C GLU A 212 10.20 -19.63 -28.11
N ALA A 213 9.69 -20.86 -28.16
CA ALA A 213 10.55 -22.07 -28.17
C ALA A 213 10.37 -22.90 -29.45
N GLY A 214 10.24 -22.22 -30.59
CA GLY A 214 9.82 -22.85 -31.84
C GLY A 214 10.46 -22.27 -33.10
N VAL A 215 11.67 -21.71 -33.05
CA VAL A 215 12.47 -21.42 -34.25
C VAL A 215 13.97 -21.48 -33.93
N ASP A 216 14.51 -22.64 -33.54
CA ASP A 216 15.92 -22.97 -33.87
C ASP A 216 16.23 -24.48 -33.80
N GLY A 217 15.27 -25.31 -34.22
CA GLY A 217 15.47 -26.77 -34.38
C GLY A 217 15.61 -27.22 -35.83
N ALA A 218 15.60 -26.30 -36.79
CA ALA A 218 15.53 -26.60 -38.23
C ALA A 218 16.75 -26.14 -39.05
N GLN A 219 17.81 -25.65 -38.39
CA GLN A 219 19.13 -25.46 -38.97
C GLN A 219 20.11 -26.07 -37.95
N LEU A 220 20.47 -27.33 -38.04
CA LEU A 220 21.65 -27.78 -38.79
C LEU A 220 21.49 -29.29 -39.04
N ARG A 221 21.10 -29.65 -40.26
CA ARG A 221 21.58 -30.87 -40.91
C ARG A 221 22.88 -30.55 -41.62
#